data_AF-A0A7H0F392-F1
#
_entry.id   AF-A0A7H0F392-F1
#
_cell.length_a   1.000
_cell.length_b   1.000
_cell.length_c   1.000
_cell.angle_alpha   90.00
_cell.angle_beta   90.00
_cell.angle_gamma   90.00
#
_symmetry.space_group_name_H-M   'P 1'
#
loop_
_entity.id
_entity.type
_entity.pdbx_description
1 polymer ?
#
loop_
_entity_poly.entity_id
_entity_poly.type
_entity_poly.pdbx_seq_one_letter_code
_entity_poly.pdbx_strand_id
1 'polypeptide(L)'
;MDINYIIELINQGENGSVEFKRSDVKLDSLCKEIIAFSNSSGGVVIIGVDDDGTILGVESHRNYEEWVVNIARNNIIPPVNIQSREVVWDGKKIVVVEVPKGKDRPYQDNTGRFYIRIGSTNRIASLNELMRLFQQSGLYHFDVTAVDNTNPSYLNHNAIDRYFHSYDVHYMEMEQEDKITLLKNTDIIAENEQVTVGGLLVFGINPQRIFHNASISFAHFLGDTISEELIDKKNIEGSLPDQVQAALQIIKNNILTPSSILGTRRDERIKYPDKVFRELIVNACVHRNYSITGSRIRIFMFDNRIEFMSPGKLPNTVTIDKLRFGVSYSINPVIVKFMENLRYIDKLGRGLPMVYQEAKKLGKDVLFEEIGEEFKVTLLT
;
A
#
# COMPACT_ATOMS: atom_id res chain seq x y z
N MET A 1 12.63 15.53 21.20
CA MET A 1 11.49 15.03 21.99
C MET A 1 11.77 15.35 23.46
N ASP A 2 10.80 15.91 24.18
CA ASP A 2 10.99 16.48 25.52
C ASP A 2 10.80 15.42 26.63
N ILE A 3 11.13 15.79 27.88
CA ILE A 3 11.06 14.86 29.02
C ILE A 3 9.63 14.45 29.36
N ASN A 4 8.64 15.34 29.16
CA ASN A 4 7.24 15.07 29.44
C ASN A 4 6.70 13.99 28.50
N TYR A 5 7.04 14.08 27.22
CA TYR A 5 6.67 13.08 26.24
C TYR A 5 7.31 11.72 26.54
N ILE A 6 8.57 11.69 27.00
CA ILE A 6 9.22 10.44 27.41
C ILE A 6 8.47 9.79 28.58
N ILE A 7 8.02 10.59 29.55
CA ILE A 7 7.21 10.10 30.68
C ILE A 7 5.86 9.54 30.19
N GLU A 8 5.21 10.20 29.22
CA GLU A 8 4.00 9.68 28.60
C GLU A 8 4.24 8.33 27.91
N LEU A 9 5.36 8.16 27.18
CA LEU A 9 5.71 6.89 26.56
C LEU A 9 5.93 5.78 27.61
N ILE A 10 6.58 6.09 28.73
CA ILE A 10 6.79 5.13 29.82
C ILE A 10 5.45 4.70 30.42
N ASN A 11 4.55 5.66 30.68
CA ASN A 11 3.21 5.38 31.22
C ASN A 11 2.32 4.58 30.26
N GLN A 12 2.52 4.71 28.95
CA GLN A 12 1.80 3.91 27.95
C GLN A 12 2.27 2.45 27.89
N GLY A 13 3.46 2.15 28.42
CA GLY A 13 4.06 0.83 28.37
C GLY A 13 4.56 0.41 26.97
N GLU A 14 5.15 -0.78 26.91
CA GLU A 14 5.66 -1.34 25.67
C GLU A 14 4.53 -1.60 24.65
N ASN A 15 4.78 -1.21 23.40
CA ASN A 15 3.80 -1.36 22.34
C ASN A 15 4.48 -1.43 20.96
N GLY A 16 3.70 -1.28 19.88
CA GLY A 16 4.20 -1.29 18.50
C GLY A 16 5.32 -0.29 18.19
N SER A 17 5.46 0.77 19.00
CA SER A 17 6.40 1.88 18.77
C SER A 17 7.30 2.18 19.96
N VAL A 18 7.17 1.46 21.08
CA VAL A 18 7.94 1.69 22.33
C VAL A 18 8.45 0.36 22.86
N GLU A 19 9.72 0.33 23.24
CA GLU A 19 10.41 -0.82 23.85
C GLU A 19 11.23 -0.35 25.05
N PHE A 20 11.20 -1.11 26.14
CA PHE A 20 12.03 -0.88 27.33
C PHE A 20 13.17 -1.89 27.40
N LYS A 21 14.31 -1.42 27.91
CA LYS A 21 15.49 -2.25 28.15
C LYS A 21 16.17 -1.84 29.43
N ARG A 22 16.63 -2.82 30.18
CA ARG A 22 17.53 -2.63 31.32
C ARG A 22 18.93 -2.24 30.85
N SER A 23 19.76 -1.71 31.76
CA SER A 23 21.12 -1.27 31.46
C SER A 23 22.06 -2.40 30.99
N ASP A 24 21.78 -3.63 31.39
CA ASP A 24 22.52 -4.84 31.03
C ASP A 24 22.09 -5.45 29.69
N VAL A 25 21.31 -4.72 28.88
CA VAL A 25 20.85 -5.15 27.56
C VAL A 25 22.02 -5.64 26.69
N LYS A 26 21.81 -6.81 26.08
CA LYS A 26 22.77 -7.42 25.16
C LYS A 26 22.70 -6.77 23.78
N LEU A 27 23.84 -6.72 23.11
CA LEU A 27 23.98 -6.18 21.75
C LEU A 27 22.96 -6.79 20.79
N ASP A 28 22.86 -8.13 20.72
CA ASP A 28 21.95 -8.81 19.79
C ASP A 28 20.47 -8.49 20.08
N SER A 29 20.14 -8.32 21.35
CA SER A 29 18.78 -7.92 21.76
C SER A 29 18.47 -6.52 21.24
N LEU A 30 19.37 -5.56 21.45
CA LEU A 30 19.16 -4.18 21.00
C LEU A 30 19.19 -4.07 19.47
N CYS A 31 20.09 -4.81 18.81
CA CYS A 31 20.15 -4.90 17.35
C CYS A 31 18.82 -5.39 16.76
N LYS A 32 18.25 -6.47 17.33
CA LYS A 32 16.95 -7.02 16.94
C LYS A 32 15.84 -5.96 17.03
N GLU A 33 15.80 -5.18 18.12
CA GLU A 33 14.82 -4.09 18.29
C GLU A 33 14.95 -3.02 17.20
N ILE A 34 16.18 -2.54 16.96
CA ILE A 34 16.43 -1.49 15.96
C ILE A 34 16.04 -1.98 14.55
N ILE A 35 16.35 -3.23 14.20
CA ILE A 35 15.95 -3.84 12.92
C ILE A 35 14.42 -3.90 12.81
N ALA A 36 13.76 -4.43 13.84
CA ALA A 36 12.31 -4.61 13.82
C ALA A 36 11.57 -3.28 13.72
N PHE A 37 11.99 -2.25 14.45
CA PHE A 37 11.45 -0.89 14.32
C PHE A 37 11.69 -0.30 12.93
N SER A 38 12.92 -0.41 12.41
CA SER A 38 13.28 0.12 11.09
C SER A 38 12.48 -0.52 9.95
N ASN A 39 12.23 -1.83 10.03
CA ASN A 39 11.37 -2.57 9.10
C ASN A 39 9.87 -2.30 9.29
N SER A 40 9.44 -1.77 10.44
CA SER A 40 8.01 -1.62 10.78
C SER A 40 7.58 -0.15 10.71
N SER A 41 7.22 0.48 11.82
CA SER A 41 6.72 1.87 11.85
C SER A 41 7.75 2.88 12.38
N GLY A 42 8.99 2.45 12.64
CA GLY A 42 9.90 3.17 13.53
C GLY A 42 9.47 3.01 15.00
N GLY A 43 10.18 3.66 15.91
CA GLY A 43 9.85 3.61 17.33
C GLY A 43 10.93 4.18 18.22
N VAL A 44 10.79 3.94 19.51
CA VAL A 44 11.69 4.41 20.55
C VAL A 44 12.09 3.23 21.43
N VAL A 45 13.39 3.07 21.67
CA VAL A 45 13.92 2.18 22.70
C VAL A 45 14.39 3.03 23.88
N ILE A 46 13.91 2.73 25.08
CA ILE A 46 14.33 3.42 26.31
C ILE A 46 15.16 2.46 27.15
N ILE A 47 16.45 2.77 27.33
CA ILE A 47 17.40 1.99 28.12
C ILE A 47 17.49 2.57 29.53
N GLY A 48 17.49 1.70 30.53
CA GLY A 48 17.43 2.03 31.95
C GLY A 48 16.01 1.97 32.54
N VAL A 49 15.08 1.32 31.85
CA VAL A 49 13.68 1.13 32.28
C VAL A 49 13.34 -0.35 32.25
N ASP A 50 12.65 -0.84 33.28
CA ASP A 50 12.17 -2.22 33.35
C ASP A 50 10.84 -2.39 32.59
N ASP A 51 10.44 -3.63 32.32
CA ASP A 51 9.25 -3.94 31.50
C ASP A 51 7.95 -3.38 32.12
N ASP A 52 7.91 -3.16 33.44
CA ASP A 52 6.79 -2.56 34.18
C ASP A 52 6.81 -1.01 34.20
N GLY A 53 7.79 -0.38 33.55
CA GLY A 53 7.99 1.06 33.53
C GLY A 53 8.84 1.61 34.67
N THR A 54 9.36 0.76 35.57
CA THR A 54 10.22 1.18 36.67
C THR A 54 11.55 1.73 36.15
N ILE A 55 11.94 2.93 36.61
CA ILE A 55 13.22 3.55 36.26
C ILE A 55 14.35 2.89 37.06
N LEU A 56 15.23 2.18 36.39
CA LEU A 56 16.44 1.61 36.99
C LEU A 56 17.66 2.51 36.77
N GLY A 57 17.66 3.25 35.66
CA GLY A 57 18.79 4.05 35.20
C GLY A 57 19.85 3.25 34.46
N VAL A 58 20.85 3.93 33.93
CA VAL A 58 21.99 3.35 33.22
C VAL A 58 23.31 3.59 33.94
N GLU A 59 24.27 2.69 33.72
CA GLU A 59 25.61 2.80 34.29
C GLU A 59 26.39 4.00 33.76
N SER A 60 26.99 4.78 34.67
CA SER A 60 27.72 6.02 34.33
C SER A 60 28.98 5.80 33.48
N HIS A 61 29.55 4.60 33.48
CA HIS A 61 30.86 4.30 32.87
C HIS A 61 30.79 3.96 31.38
N ARG A 62 29.60 3.60 30.87
CA ARG A 62 29.41 3.23 29.47
C ARG A 62 28.95 4.45 28.68
N ASN A 63 29.61 4.71 27.55
CA ASN A 63 29.11 5.64 26.55
C ASN A 63 27.99 4.97 25.74
N TYR A 64 26.73 5.11 26.18
CA TYR A 64 25.61 4.48 25.49
C TYR A 64 25.34 5.10 24.12
N GLU A 65 25.54 6.41 23.95
CA GLU A 65 25.34 7.07 22.66
C GLU A 65 26.20 6.40 21.58
N GLU A 66 27.51 6.31 21.83
CA GLU A 66 28.47 5.66 20.93
C GLU A 66 28.17 4.16 20.75
N TRP A 67 27.85 3.45 21.84
CA TRP A 67 27.57 2.02 21.79
C TRP A 67 26.37 1.71 20.88
N VAL A 68 25.26 2.42 21.02
CA VAL A 68 24.07 2.18 20.20
C VAL A 68 24.31 2.59 18.74
N VAL A 69 25.01 3.71 18.48
CA VAL A 69 25.36 4.13 17.11
C VAL A 69 26.25 3.08 16.43
N ASN A 70 27.21 2.50 17.15
CA ASN A 70 28.06 1.45 16.62
C ASN A 70 27.28 0.18 16.27
N ILE A 71 26.28 -0.21 17.08
CA ILE A 71 25.38 -1.32 16.76
C ILE A 71 24.62 -1.04 15.47
N ALA A 72 23.99 0.14 15.37
CA ALA A 72 23.18 0.50 14.21
C ALA A 72 23.99 0.60 12.90
N ARG A 73 25.29 0.90 13.00
CA ARG A 73 26.20 1.00 11.84
C ARG A 73 26.86 -0.33 11.45
N ASN A 74 27.27 -1.15 12.43
CA ASN A 74 28.13 -2.32 12.17
C ASN A 74 27.41 -3.67 12.26
N ASN A 75 26.22 -3.71 12.86
CA ASN A 75 25.47 -4.94 13.10
C ASN A 75 24.16 -5.04 12.31
N ILE A 76 23.80 -3.97 11.59
CA ILE A 76 22.59 -3.88 10.79
C ILE A 76 22.95 -3.58 9.35
N ILE A 77 22.34 -4.32 8.43
CA ILE A 77 22.54 -4.19 6.98
C ILE A 77 21.18 -3.89 6.31
N PRO A 78 21.04 -2.80 5.56
CA PRO A 78 21.96 -1.65 5.50
C PRO A 78 22.03 -0.92 6.85
N PRO A 79 23.05 -0.09 7.10
CA PRO A 79 23.16 0.63 8.38
C PRO A 79 21.98 1.58 8.62
N VAL A 80 21.57 1.72 9.87
CA VAL A 80 20.45 2.60 10.28
C VAL A 80 20.98 3.88 10.92
N ASN A 81 20.51 5.03 10.44
CA ASN A 81 20.78 6.33 11.07
C ASN A 81 19.79 6.58 12.21
N ILE A 82 20.18 6.21 13.42
CA ILE A 82 19.40 6.46 14.65
C ILE A 82 19.79 7.79 15.32
N GLN A 83 18.93 8.27 16.22
CA GLN A 83 19.29 9.34 17.15
C GLN A 83 19.23 8.79 18.58
N SER A 84 20.27 9.03 19.38
CA SER A 84 20.28 8.67 20.80
C SER A 84 20.58 9.91 21.64
N ARG A 85 19.96 9.97 22.82
CA ARG A 85 20.26 11.00 23.82
C ARG A 85 20.12 10.44 25.23
N GLU A 86 20.83 11.05 26.16
CA GLU A 86 20.70 10.74 27.57
C GLU A 86 19.79 11.77 28.25
N VAL A 87 18.91 11.29 29.12
CA VAL A 87 17.95 12.12 29.85
C VAL A 87 18.05 11.77 31.34
N VAL A 88 18.04 12.77 32.21
CA VAL A 88 18.02 12.56 33.65
C VAL A 88 16.59 12.70 34.14
N TRP A 89 16.07 11.65 34.77
CA TRP A 89 14.74 11.62 35.36
C TRP A 89 14.82 11.05 36.78
N ASP A 90 14.28 11.79 37.76
CA ASP A 90 14.31 11.44 39.19
C ASP A 90 15.72 11.08 39.70
N GLY A 91 16.72 11.86 39.27
CA GLY A 91 18.13 11.64 39.62
C GLY A 91 18.79 10.44 38.95
N LYS A 92 18.06 9.64 38.17
CA LYS A 92 18.57 8.52 37.38
C LYS A 92 18.73 8.90 35.93
N LYS A 93 19.80 8.42 35.29
CA LYS A 93 20.06 8.65 33.86
C LYS A 93 19.43 7.54 33.04
N ILE A 94 18.70 7.86 31.98
CA ILE A 94 18.16 6.92 31.00
C ILE A 94 18.64 7.31 29.60
N VAL A 95 18.62 6.36 28.67
CA VAL A 95 19.01 6.60 27.27
C VAL A 95 17.81 6.39 26.39
N VAL A 96 17.49 7.38 25.57
CA VAL A 96 16.39 7.33 24.61
C VAL A 96 16.98 7.18 23.22
N VAL A 97 16.64 6.10 22.54
CA VAL A 97 17.06 5.79 21.18
C VAL A 97 15.86 5.90 20.27
N GLU A 98 15.84 6.93 19.43
CA GLU A 98 14.84 7.14 18.40
C GLU A 98 15.27 6.38 17.13
N VAL A 99 14.49 5.37 16.78
CA VAL A 99 14.72 4.51 15.61
C VAL A 99 13.77 4.93 14.50
N PRO A 100 14.28 5.42 13.36
CA PRO A 100 13.42 5.88 12.29
C PRO A 100 12.69 4.72 11.63
N LYS A 101 11.56 5.05 11.01
CA LYS A 101 10.98 4.21 9.97
C LYS A 101 11.97 4.13 8.81
N GLY A 102 12.61 2.98 8.62
CA GLY A 102 13.71 2.81 7.67
C GLY A 102 13.27 2.97 6.21
N LYS A 103 14.15 3.56 5.39
CA LYS A 103 13.90 3.84 3.96
C LYS A 103 14.43 2.74 3.06
N ASP A 104 15.57 2.16 3.42
CA ASP A 104 16.32 1.17 2.63
C ASP A 104 15.95 -0.26 3.05
N ARG A 105 14.66 -0.50 3.31
CA ARG A 105 14.18 -1.82 3.72
C ARG A 105 14.44 -2.86 2.62
N PRO A 106 14.57 -4.14 2.98
CA PRO A 106 14.55 -4.68 4.34
C PRO A 106 15.91 -4.55 5.05
N TYR A 107 15.85 -4.33 6.37
CA TYR A 107 17.01 -4.36 7.27
C TYR A 107 17.17 -5.76 7.87
N GLN A 108 18.40 -6.24 7.97
CA GLN A 108 18.76 -7.54 8.55
C GLN A 108 19.91 -7.42 9.54
N ASP A 109 20.06 -8.44 10.38
CA ASP A 109 21.28 -8.63 11.15
C ASP A 109 22.40 -9.24 10.30
N ASN A 110 23.60 -9.31 10.88
CA ASN A 110 24.77 -9.92 10.23
C ASN A 110 24.63 -11.43 9.95
N THR A 111 23.57 -12.08 10.44
CA THR A 111 23.28 -13.51 10.17
C THR A 111 22.25 -13.70 9.05
N GLY A 112 21.76 -12.62 8.47
CA GLY A 112 20.77 -12.65 7.38
C GLY A 112 19.32 -12.73 7.86
N ARG A 113 19.05 -12.44 9.15
CA ARG A 113 17.68 -12.51 9.70
C ARG A 113 17.01 -11.15 9.61
N PHE A 114 15.80 -11.15 9.04
CA PHE A 114 14.92 -10.00 8.94
C PHE A 114 13.90 -10.04 10.06
N TYR A 115 13.85 -8.99 10.87
CA TYR A 115 12.88 -8.88 11.98
C TYR A 115 11.82 -7.83 11.67
N ILE A 116 10.57 -8.12 12.06
CA ILE A 116 9.43 -7.19 12.03
C ILE A 116 8.73 -7.17 13.38
N ARG A 117 8.08 -6.05 13.70
CA ARG A 117 7.39 -5.82 14.97
C ARG A 117 5.89 -5.96 14.80
N ILE A 118 5.27 -6.75 15.66
CA ILE A 118 3.81 -6.94 15.72
C ILE A 118 3.37 -6.83 17.18
N GLY A 119 2.60 -5.78 17.48
CA GLY A 119 2.35 -5.37 18.86
C GLY A 119 3.68 -5.05 19.57
N SER A 120 3.86 -5.53 20.79
CA SER A 120 5.12 -5.38 21.54
C SER A 120 6.16 -6.46 21.23
N THR A 121 5.95 -7.32 20.22
CA THR A 121 6.83 -8.48 19.97
C THR A 121 7.51 -8.44 18.62
N ASN A 122 8.74 -8.97 18.57
CA ASN A 122 9.53 -9.11 17.35
C ASN A 122 9.56 -10.55 16.85
N ARG A 123 9.26 -10.74 15.56
CA ARG A 123 9.31 -12.04 14.86
C ARG A 123 10.21 -11.97 13.63
N ILE A 124 10.65 -13.14 13.15
CA ILE A 124 11.31 -13.26 11.85
C ILE A 124 10.25 -13.02 10.76
N ALA A 125 10.57 -12.19 9.77
CA ALA A 125 9.69 -11.92 8.64
C ALA A 125 9.48 -13.20 7.82
N SER A 126 8.22 -13.50 7.50
CA SER A 126 7.89 -14.51 6.49
C SER A 126 8.31 -14.05 5.10
N LEU A 127 8.39 -14.98 4.14
CA LEU A 127 8.71 -14.65 2.74
C LEU A 127 7.79 -13.54 2.17
N ASN A 128 6.49 -13.62 2.44
CA ASN A 128 5.51 -12.64 1.97
C ASN A 128 5.74 -11.25 2.59
N GLU A 129 6.07 -11.19 3.89
CA GLU A 129 6.39 -9.93 4.57
C GLU A 129 7.70 -9.35 4.06
N LEU A 130 8.70 -10.20 3.80
CA LEU A 130 9.98 -9.79 3.24
C LEU A 130 9.83 -9.23 1.81
N MET A 131 9.10 -9.92 0.94
CA MET A 131 8.78 -9.41 -0.40
C MET A 131 8.09 -8.05 -0.34
N ARG A 132 7.21 -7.85 0.64
CA ARG A 132 6.55 -6.57 0.86
C ARG A 132 7.52 -5.47 1.32
N LEU A 133 8.50 -5.78 2.16
CA LEU A 133 9.53 -4.82 2.55
C LEU A 133 10.36 -4.36 1.34
N PHE A 134 10.70 -5.28 0.42
CA PHE A 134 11.37 -4.95 -0.84
C PHE A 134 10.49 -4.11 -1.78
N GLN A 135 9.18 -4.37 -1.84
CA GLN A 135 8.25 -3.53 -2.60
C GLN A 135 8.15 -2.11 -2.03
N GLN A 136 8.08 -1.99 -0.71
CA GLN A 136 7.97 -0.69 -0.04
C GLN A 136 9.21 0.20 -0.18
N SER A 137 10.40 -0.39 -0.33
CA SER A 137 11.64 0.35 -0.59
C SER A 137 11.86 0.67 -2.07
N GLY A 138 11.02 0.15 -2.97
CA GLY A 138 11.18 0.34 -4.41
C GLY A 138 12.32 -0.47 -5.03
N LEU A 139 12.93 -1.40 -4.30
CA LEU A 139 13.98 -2.30 -4.82
C LEU A 139 13.42 -3.44 -5.66
N TYR A 140 12.12 -3.72 -5.53
CA TYR A 140 11.43 -4.79 -6.24
C TYR A 140 10.03 -4.34 -6.61
N HIS A 141 9.71 -4.36 -7.90
CA HIS A 141 8.36 -4.07 -8.37
C HIS A 141 7.70 -5.37 -8.81
N PHE A 142 6.61 -5.75 -8.14
CA PHE A 142 5.96 -7.03 -8.43
C PHE A 142 5.41 -7.08 -9.87
N ASP A 143 5.03 -5.93 -10.43
CA ASP A 143 4.51 -5.82 -11.79
C ASP A 143 5.53 -6.08 -12.90
N VAL A 144 6.84 -5.99 -12.65
CA VAL A 144 7.87 -6.42 -13.63
C VAL A 144 8.19 -7.91 -13.57
N THR A 145 7.65 -8.64 -12.59
CA THR A 145 8.05 -10.03 -12.37
C THR A 145 7.50 -10.95 -13.45
N ALA A 146 8.34 -11.86 -13.94
CA ALA A 146 7.94 -12.89 -14.89
C ALA A 146 6.96 -13.87 -14.23
N VAL A 147 5.91 -14.21 -14.96
CA VAL A 147 4.91 -15.18 -14.51
C VAL A 147 5.25 -16.53 -15.10
N ASP A 148 5.54 -17.50 -14.23
CA ASP A 148 5.92 -18.84 -14.63
C ASP A 148 4.87 -19.49 -15.55
N ASN A 149 5.37 -20.28 -16.52
CA ASN A 149 4.56 -21.03 -17.49
C ASN A 149 3.65 -20.16 -18.38
N THR A 150 4.00 -18.88 -18.56
CA THR A 150 3.36 -17.99 -19.52
C THR A 150 4.24 -17.73 -20.73
N ASN A 151 3.63 -17.29 -21.82
CA ASN A 151 4.29 -16.86 -23.05
C ASN A 151 3.37 -15.84 -23.75
N PRO A 152 3.81 -15.18 -24.84
CA PRO A 152 3.05 -14.12 -25.48
C PRO A 152 1.62 -14.49 -25.91
N SER A 153 1.28 -15.77 -26.09
CA SER A 153 -0.11 -16.18 -26.44
C SER A 153 -1.14 -15.89 -25.35
N TYR A 154 -0.71 -15.59 -24.11
CA TYR A 154 -1.61 -15.16 -23.02
C TYR A 154 -2.07 -13.71 -23.18
N LEU A 155 -1.46 -12.96 -24.10
CA LEU A 155 -1.71 -11.55 -24.33
C LEU A 155 -2.72 -11.32 -25.44
N ASN A 156 -3.53 -10.28 -25.27
CA ASN A 156 -4.44 -9.77 -26.26
C ASN A 156 -3.67 -8.86 -27.22
N HIS A 157 -3.17 -9.45 -28.31
CA HIS A 157 -2.39 -8.74 -29.33
C HIS A 157 -3.15 -7.56 -29.97
N ASN A 158 -4.49 -7.61 -30.05
CA ASN A 158 -5.29 -6.47 -30.53
C ASN A 158 -5.30 -5.31 -29.52
N ALA A 159 -5.29 -5.61 -28.21
CA ALA A 159 -5.17 -4.57 -27.19
C ALA A 159 -3.78 -3.93 -27.20
N ILE A 160 -2.74 -4.74 -27.39
CA ILE A 160 -1.36 -4.28 -27.55
C ILE A 160 -1.20 -3.40 -28.80
N ASP A 161 -1.78 -3.82 -29.92
CA ASP A 161 -1.76 -3.05 -31.16
C ASP A 161 -2.44 -1.69 -31.00
N ARG A 162 -3.64 -1.65 -30.43
CA ARG A 162 -4.32 -0.37 -30.13
C ARG A 162 -3.51 0.53 -29.21
N TYR A 163 -2.78 -0.04 -28.26
CA TYR A 163 -1.91 0.71 -27.36
C TYR A 163 -0.75 1.36 -28.12
N PHE A 164 -0.03 0.58 -28.93
CA PHE A 164 1.13 1.03 -29.70
C PHE A 164 0.76 1.92 -30.89
N HIS A 165 -0.45 1.79 -31.42
CA HIS A 165 -0.95 2.64 -32.50
C HIS A 165 -0.99 4.12 -32.10
N SER A 166 -1.21 4.42 -30.81
CA SER A 166 -1.13 5.81 -30.30
C SER A 166 0.27 6.43 -30.35
N TYR A 167 1.29 5.62 -30.61
CA TYR A 167 2.70 5.98 -30.78
C TYR A 167 3.19 5.78 -32.22
N ASP A 168 2.28 5.65 -33.19
CA ASP A 168 2.61 5.39 -34.61
C ASP A 168 3.36 4.05 -34.82
N VAL A 169 3.10 3.07 -33.95
CA VAL A 169 3.67 1.72 -34.03
C VAL A 169 2.57 0.72 -34.38
N HIS A 170 2.68 0.13 -35.57
CA HIS A 170 1.76 -0.87 -36.10
C HIS A 170 2.16 -2.28 -35.66
N TYR A 171 1.91 -2.60 -34.39
CA TYR A 171 2.36 -3.85 -33.77
C TYR A 171 1.99 -5.10 -34.58
N MET A 172 0.78 -5.19 -35.12
CA MET A 172 0.34 -6.38 -35.86
C MET A 172 1.11 -6.60 -37.16
N GLU A 173 1.62 -5.52 -37.77
CA GLU A 173 2.36 -5.53 -39.04
C GLU A 173 3.85 -5.84 -38.87
N MET A 174 4.37 -5.81 -37.63
CA MET A 174 5.78 -6.08 -37.34
C MET A 174 6.14 -7.56 -37.50
N GLU A 175 7.40 -7.82 -37.84
CA GLU A 175 8.00 -9.15 -37.81
C GLU A 175 8.05 -9.71 -36.37
N GLN A 176 8.08 -11.03 -36.25
CA GLN A 176 7.96 -11.69 -34.94
C GLN A 176 9.11 -11.34 -33.99
N GLU A 177 10.33 -11.22 -34.48
CA GLU A 177 11.51 -10.86 -33.68
C GLU A 177 11.42 -9.43 -33.14
N ASP A 178 10.93 -8.50 -33.97
CA ASP A 178 10.69 -7.11 -33.56
C ASP A 178 9.55 -7.01 -32.55
N LYS A 179 8.48 -7.81 -32.70
CA LYS A 179 7.39 -7.90 -31.72
C LYS A 179 7.93 -8.32 -30.35
N ILE A 180 8.74 -9.38 -30.29
CA ILE A 180 9.32 -9.85 -29.03
C ILE A 180 10.22 -8.79 -28.42
N THR A 181 11.06 -8.15 -29.23
CA THR A 181 11.96 -7.07 -28.78
C THR A 181 11.18 -5.89 -28.20
N LEU A 182 10.10 -5.48 -28.87
CA LEU A 182 9.22 -4.41 -28.38
C LEU A 182 8.56 -4.77 -27.05
N LEU A 183 8.06 -6.01 -26.93
CA LEU A 183 7.42 -6.47 -25.68
C LEU A 183 8.42 -6.54 -24.51
N LYS A 184 9.68 -6.92 -24.75
CA LYS A 184 10.76 -6.91 -23.75
C LYS A 184 11.11 -5.47 -23.32
N ASN A 185 11.37 -4.60 -24.29
CA ASN A 185 11.74 -3.20 -24.06
C ASN A 185 10.64 -2.37 -23.36
N THR A 186 9.40 -2.89 -23.35
CA THR A 186 8.25 -2.21 -22.72
C THR A 186 7.82 -2.86 -21.42
N ASP A 187 8.55 -3.88 -20.95
CA ASP A 187 8.26 -4.66 -19.74
C ASP A 187 6.93 -5.43 -19.79
N ILE A 188 6.38 -5.70 -20.99
CA ILE A 188 5.18 -6.54 -21.16
C ILE A 188 5.55 -8.02 -21.02
N ILE A 189 6.75 -8.39 -21.47
CA ILE A 189 7.37 -9.70 -21.25
C ILE A 189 8.77 -9.51 -20.66
N ALA A 190 9.24 -10.49 -19.91
CA ALA A 190 10.58 -10.52 -19.37
C ALA A 190 11.61 -11.02 -20.40
N GLU A 191 12.90 -10.94 -20.07
CA GLU A 191 14.00 -11.39 -20.94
C GLU A 191 13.87 -12.85 -21.39
N ASN A 192 13.33 -13.71 -20.52
CA ASN A 192 13.04 -15.12 -20.78
C ASN A 192 11.73 -15.36 -21.55
N GLU A 193 11.12 -14.31 -22.10
CA GLU A 193 9.88 -14.32 -22.91
C GLU A 193 8.61 -14.75 -22.17
N GLN A 194 8.69 -14.92 -20.86
CA GLN A 194 7.51 -15.05 -20.01
C GLN A 194 6.82 -13.70 -19.88
N VAL A 195 5.50 -13.72 -19.74
CA VAL A 195 4.71 -12.49 -19.55
C VAL A 195 4.97 -11.94 -18.16
N THR A 196 5.14 -10.62 -18.04
CA THR A 196 5.25 -9.98 -16.72
C THR A 196 3.89 -9.87 -16.05
N VAL A 197 3.84 -9.67 -14.73
CA VAL A 197 2.59 -9.41 -14.01
C VAL A 197 1.85 -8.20 -14.58
N GLY A 198 2.56 -7.09 -14.83
CA GLY A 198 1.99 -5.87 -15.40
C GLY A 198 1.48 -6.08 -16.83
N GLY A 199 2.25 -6.77 -17.66
CA GLY A 199 1.85 -7.16 -19.01
C GLY A 199 0.58 -8.01 -19.01
N LEU A 200 0.53 -9.01 -18.13
CA LEU A 200 -0.64 -9.88 -18.00
C LEU A 200 -1.86 -9.12 -17.48
N LEU A 201 -1.73 -8.26 -16.46
CA LEU A 201 -2.87 -7.56 -15.87
C LEU A 201 -3.47 -6.51 -16.82
N VAL A 202 -2.66 -5.83 -17.62
CA VAL A 202 -3.13 -4.76 -18.52
C VAL A 202 -3.51 -5.30 -19.90
N PHE A 203 -2.78 -6.28 -20.43
CA PHE A 203 -2.95 -6.76 -21.80
C PHE A 203 -3.34 -8.24 -21.90
N GLY A 204 -3.49 -8.97 -20.78
CA GLY A 204 -3.85 -10.38 -20.79
C GLY A 204 -5.29 -10.64 -21.24
N ILE A 205 -5.50 -11.79 -21.89
CA ILE A 205 -6.84 -12.23 -22.34
C ILE A 205 -7.71 -12.64 -21.14
N ASN A 206 -7.11 -13.35 -20.17
CA ASN A 206 -7.78 -13.76 -18.94
C ASN A 206 -6.75 -13.85 -17.79
N PRO A 207 -6.40 -12.70 -17.17
CA PRO A 207 -5.42 -12.64 -16.08
C PRO A 207 -5.80 -13.53 -14.89
N GLN A 208 -7.10 -13.76 -14.69
CA GLN A 208 -7.63 -14.48 -13.54
C GLN A 208 -7.35 -15.98 -13.56
N ARG A 209 -6.93 -16.56 -14.69
CA ARG A 209 -6.42 -17.95 -14.74
C ARG A 209 -5.17 -18.16 -13.90
N ILE A 210 -4.41 -17.09 -13.68
CA ILE A 210 -3.17 -17.11 -12.90
C ILE A 210 -3.41 -16.34 -11.59
N PHE A 211 -3.89 -15.11 -11.70
CA PHE A 211 -4.21 -14.25 -10.56
C PHE A 211 -5.70 -14.30 -10.26
N HIS A 212 -6.16 -15.41 -9.67
CA HIS A 212 -7.58 -15.67 -9.35
C HIS A 212 -8.31 -14.52 -8.63
N ASN A 213 -7.60 -13.70 -7.85
CA ASN A 213 -8.17 -12.58 -7.10
C ASN A 213 -7.85 -11.18 -7.70
N ALA A 214 -7.25 -11.12 -8.90
CA ALA A 214 -7.06 -9.88 -9.64
C ALA A 214 -8.38 -9.43 -10.30
N SER A 215 -9.40 -9.19 -9.49
CA SER A 215 -10.74 -8.81 -9.90
C SER A 215 -11.33 -7.73 -8.98
N ILE A 216 -12.45 -7.15 -9.39
CA ILE A 216 -13.26 -6.26 -8.55
C ILE A 216 -14.55 -6.99 -8.15
N SER A 217 -14.81 -7.12 -6.85
CA SER A 217 -16.12 -7.55 -6.34
C SER A 217 -16.98 -6.33 -6.02
N PHE A 218 -18.08 -6.20 -6.72
CA PHE A 218 -19.11 -5.19 -6.46
C PHE A 218 -20.28 -5.81 -5.68
N ALA A 219 -20.79 -5.09 -4.69
CA ALA A 219 -22.02 -5.43 -3.98
C ALA A 219 -22.83 -4.16 -3.67
N HIS A 220 -24.13 -4.21 -3.88
CA HIS A 220 -25.07 -3.14 -3.57
C HIS A 220 -26.07 -3.63 -2.51
N PHE A 221 -26.14 -2.93 -1.38
CA PHE A 221 -27.01 -3.25 -0.25
C PHE A 221 -28.13 -2.22 -0.11
N LEU A 222 -29.32 -2.68 0.26
CA LEU A 222 -30.47 -1.81 0.56
C LEU A 222 -30.39 -1.35 2.03
N GLY A 223 -29.60 -0.31 2.25
CA GLY A 223 -29.42 0.39 3.54
C GLY A 223 -27.95 0.75 3.79
N ASP A 224 -27.54 0.83 5.05
CA ASP A 224 -26.23 1.31 5.50
C ASP A 224 -25.25 0.22 5.97
N THR A 225 -25.65 -1.06 6.00
CA THR A 225 -24.87 -2.17 6.58
C THR A 225 -24.78 -3.39 5.66
N ILE A 226 -23.71 -4.17 5.80
CA ILE A 226 -23.51 -5.40 5.00
C ILE A 226 -24.50 -6.53 5.33
N SER A 227 -25.23 -6.41 6.44
CA SER A 227 -26.24 -7.37 6.88
C SER A 227 -27.60 -7.17 6.23
N GLU A 228 -27.79 -6.07 5.51
CA GLU A 228 -29.05 -5.77 4.82
C GLU A 228 -29.18 -6.51 3.50
N GLU A 229 -30.34 -6.33 2.87
CA GLU A 229 -30.70 -7.01 1.63
C GLU A 229 -29.72 -6.66 0.49
N LEU A 230 -29.17 -7.71 -0.14
CA LEU A 230 -28.24 -7.58 -1.25
C LEU A 230 -29.03 -7.42 -2.57
N ILE A 231 -28.98 -6.21 -3.15
CA ILE A 231 -29.67 -5.85 -4.40
C ILE A 231 -28.93 -6.42 -5.61
N ASP A 232 -27.62 -6.23 -5.67
CA ASP A 232 -26.79 -6.67 -6.80
C ASP A 232 -25.42 -7.11 -6.31
N LYS A 233 -24.86 -8.10 -6.99
CA LYS A 233 -23.51 -8.62 -6.74
C LYS A 233 -22.87 -9.04 -8.05
N LYS A 234 -21.70 -8.47 -8.33
CA LYS A 234 -20.92 -8.75 -9.54
C LYS A 234 -19.47 -9.04 -9.20
N ASN A 235 -18.89 -10.01 -9.89
CA ASN A 235 -17.44 -10.20 -9.92
C ASN A 235 -16.96 -9.75 -11.30
N ILE A 236 -16.06 -8.78 -11.34
CA ILE A 236 -15.61 -8.11 -12.55
C ILE A 236 -14.18 -8.58 -12.83
N GLU A 237 -14.03 -9.32 -13.93
CA GLU A 237 -12.79 -9.96 -14.37
C GLU A 237 -12.32 -9.36 -15.71
N GLY A 238 -11.23 -9.89 -16.28
CA GLY A 238 -10.58 -9.36 -17.48
C GLY A 238 -9.38 -8.48 -17.15
N SER A 239 -8.90 -7.74 -18.15
CA SER A 239 -7.78 -6.80 -17.99
C SER A 239 -8.15 -5.62 -17.08
N LEU A 240 -7.17 -4.90 -16.54
CA LEU A 240 -7.46 -3.71 -15.72
C LEU A 240 -8.29 -2.65 -16.46
N PRO A 241 -8.02 -2.31 -17.74
CA PRO A 241 -8.91 -1.44 -18.52
C PRO A 241 -10.36 -1.93 -18.59
N ASP A 242 -10.57 -3.24 -18.82
CA ASP A 242 -11.91 -3.84 -18.87
C ASP A 242 -12.61 -3.75 -17.51
N GLN A 243 -11.88 -4.06 -16.43
CA GLN A 243 -12.41 -3.98 -15.07
C GLN A 243 -12.83 -2.56 -14.70
N VAL A 244 -12.03 -1.54 -15.06
CA VAL A 244 -12.36 -0.12 -14.82
C VAL A 244 -13.65 0.24 -15.56
N GLN A 245 -13.76 -0.11 -16.85
CA GLN A 245 -14.92 0.23 -17.66
C GLN A 245 -16.20 -0.47 -17.15
N ALA A 246 -16.11 -1.77 -16.86
CA ALA A 246 -17.23 -2.55 -16.37
C ALA A 246 -17.70 -2.09 -14.98
N ALA A 247 -16.77 -1.81 -14.06
CA ALA A 247 -17.11 -1.29 -12.72
C ALA A 247 -17.80 0.07 -12.79
N LEU A 248 -17.30 0.99 -13.63
CA LEU A 248 -17.94 2.29 -13.83
C LEU A 248 -19.37 2.13 -14.36
N GLN A 249 -19.58 1.23 -15.33
CA GLN A 249 -20.92 0.97 -15.88
C GLN A 249 -21.87 0.37 -14.84
N ILE A 250 -21.39 -0.56 -14.01
CA ILE A 250 -22.18 -1.19 -12.94
C ILE A 250 -22.60 -0.15 -11.89
N ILE A 251 -21.68 0.72 -11.46
CA ILE A 251 -21.97 1.82 -10.53
C ILE A 251 -23.03 2.75 -11.14
N LYS A 252 -22.86 3.17 -12.40
CA LYS A 252 -23.82 4.04 -13.09
C LYS A 252 -25.21 3.42 -13.15
N ASN A 253 -25.30 2.14 -13.48
CA ASN A 253 -26.59 1.45 -13.55
C ASN A 253 -27.26 1.39 -12.17
N ASN A 254 -26.51 1.09 -11.10
CA ASN A 254 -27.04 1.01 -9.74
C ASN A 254 -27.42 2.38 -9.14
N ILE A 255 -26.74 3.47 -9.53
CA ILE A 255 -27.14 4.85 -9.17
C ILE A 255 -28.41 5.29 -9.91
N LEU A 256 -28.67 4.73 -11.10
CA LEU A 256 -29.84 5.04 -11.91
C LEU A 256 -31.07 4.22 -11.53
N THR A 257 -30.91 3.07 -10.87
CA THR A 257 -32.02 2.26 -10.36
C THR A 257 -32.79 3.09 -9.33
N PRO A 258 -34.04 3.48 -9.62
CA PRO A 258 -34.88 4.14 -8.63
C PRO A 258 -35.13 3.12 -7.52
N SER A 259 -34.78 3.47 -6.29
CA SER A 259 -35.50 2.95 -5.14
C SER A 259 -36.99 3.09 -5.43
N SER A 260 -37.71 2.00 -5.17
CA SER A 260 -39.15 1.82 -5.32
C SER A 260 -39.96 3.12 -5.21
N ILE A 261 -40.99 3.23 -6.06
CA ILE A 261 -42.02 4.28 -6.01
C ILE A 261 -42.58 4.36 -4.59
N LEU A 262 -42.03 5.27 -3.79
CA LEU A 262 -42.53 5.66 -2.47
C LEU A 262 -42.86 7.16 -2.54
N GLY A 263 -43.96 7.46 -3.23
CA GLY A 263 -44.61 8.76 -3.20
C GLY A 263 -44.04 9.83 -4.13
N THR A 264 -44.76 10.94 -4.20
CA THR A 264 -44.65 12.07 -5.14
C THR A 264 -43.37 12.91 -5.05
N ARG A 265 -42.33 12.46 -4.34
CA ARG A 265 -41.06 13.17 -4.21
C ARG A 265 -40.03 12.55 -5.16
N ARG A 266 -39.50 13.36 -6.08
CA ARG A 266 -38.25 13.06 -6.76
C ARG A 266 -37.17 12.87 -5.71
N ASP A 267 -36.58 11.69 -5.65
CA ASP A 267 -35.37 11.46 -4.88
C ASP A 267 -34.21 12.14 -5.62
N GLU A 268 -33.92 13.39 -5.25
CA GLU A 268 -32.76 14.14 -5.75
C GLU A 268 -31.49 13.62 -5.09
N ARG A 269 -31.19 12.32 -5.26
CA ARG A 269 -29.91 11.75 -4.81
C ARG A 269 -28.80 12.56 -5.46
N ILE A 270 -27.92 13.11 -4.63
CA ILE A 270 -26.73 13.82 -5.06
C ILE A 270 -25.87 12.85 -5.86
N LYS A 271 -25.55 13.21 -7.11
CA LYS A 271 -24.76 12.35 -8.01
C LYS A 271 -23.35 12.91 -8.17
N TYR A 272 -22.37 12.16 -7.70
CA TYR A 272 -20.98 12.40 -8.08
C TYR A 272 -20.82 12.25 -9.60
N PRO A 273 -19.98 13.06 -10.23
CA PRO A 273 -19.72 12.94 -11.67
C PRO A 273 -18.92 11.67 -11.97
N ASP A 274 -19.10 11.08 -13.16
CA ASP A 274 -18.43 9.84 -13.60
C ASP A 274 -16.90 9.85 -13.39
N LYS A 275 -16.27 11.03 -13.53
CA LYS A 275 -14.83 11.22 -13.31
C LYS A 275 -14.38 10.84 -11.89
N VAL A 276 -15.22 11.02 -10.87
CA VAL A 276 -14.92 10.66 -9.48
C VAL A 276 -14.86 9.14 -9.32
N PHE A 277 -15.86 8.43 -9.85
CA PHE A 277 -15.87 6.97 -9.81
C PHE A 277 -14.73 6.37 -10.62
N ARG A 278 -14.50 6.90 -11.84
CA ARG A 278 -13.36 6.48 -12.67
C ARG A 278 -12.04 6.62 -11.92
N GLU A 279 -11.81 7.77 -11.28
CA GLU A 279 -10.58 8.04 -10.53
C GLU A 279 -10.38 7.05 -9.38
N LEU A 280 -11.41 6.78 -8.58
CA LEU A 280 -11.30 5.86 -7.44
C LEU A 280 -11.10 4.41 -7.89
N ILE A 281 -11.77 3.97 -8.95
CA ILE A 281 -11.59 2.62 -9.50
C ILE A 281 -10.18 2.47 -10.07
N VAL A 282 -9.70 3.45 -10.85
CA VAL A 282 -8.35 3.42 -11.42
C VAL A 282 -7.30 3.40 -10.32
N ASN A 283 -7.42 4.25 -9.29
CA ASN A 283 -6.50 4.23 -8.14
C ASN A 283 -6.52 2.88 -7.43
N ALA A 284 -7.70 2.30 -7.21
CA ALA A 284 -7.83 0.99 -6.58
C ALA A 284 -7.12 -0.10 -7.39
N CYS A 285 -7.24 -0.10 -8.72
CA CYS A 285 -6.52 -1.02 -9.62
C CYS A 285 -5.02 -0.77 -9.61
N VAL A 286 -4.58 0.46 -9.88
CA VAL A 286 -3.15 0.75 -10.10
C VAL A 286 -2.31 0.63 -8.84
N HIS A 287 -2.90 0.94 -7.68
CA HIS A 287 -2.21 0.88 -6.39
C HIS A 287 -2.53 -0.39 -5.58
N ARG A 288 -3.27 -1.35 -6.16
CA ARG A 288 -3.46 -2.66 -5.54
C ARG A 288 -2.12 -3.37 -5.38
N ASN A 289 -1.88 -3.94 -4.20
CA ASN A 289 -0.77 -4.87 -4.02
C ASN A 289 -1.13 -6.23 -4.65
N TYR A 290 -0.56 -6.52 -5.83
CA TYR A 290 -0.85 -7.75 -6.57
C TYR A 290 -0.15 -9.00 -6.04
N SER A 291 0.80 -8.90 -5.10
CA SER A 291 1.37 -10.06 -4.43
C SER A 291 0.48 -10.61 -3.31
N ILE A 292 -0.56 -9.86 -2.88
CA ILE A 292 -1.55 -10.36 -1.91
C ILE A 292 -2.54 -11.28 -2.62
N THR A 293 -2.49 -12.56 -2.27
CA THR A 293 -3.44 -13.59 -2.69
C THR A 293 -4.62 -13.67 -1.70
N GLY A 294 -5.78 -14.15 -2.15
CA GLY A 294 -6.96 -14.35 -1.31
C GLY A 294 -7.82 -13.10 -1.04
N SER A 295 -7.36 -11.89 -1.42
CA SER A 295 -8.15 -10.65 -1.35
C SER A 295 -8.29 -10.00 -2.72
N ARG A 296 -9.39 -9.27 -2.94
CA ARG A 296 -9.71 -8.58 -4.20
C ARG A 296 -10.14 -7.15 -3.92
N ILE A 297 -10.14 -6.31 -4.96
CA ILE A 297 -10.73 -4.98 -4.81
C ILE A 297 -12.21 -5.16 -4.52
N ARG A 298 -12.74 -4.41 -3.56
CA ARG A 298 -14.16 -4.44 -3.19
C ARG A 298 -14.75 -3.06 -3.38
N ILE A 299 -15.91 -3.02 -4.01
CA ILE A 299 -16.72 -1.82 -4.13
C ILE A 299 -18.07 -2.13 -3.50
N PHE A 300 -18.37 -1.48 -2.38
CA PHE A 300 -19.65 -1.63 -1.69
C PHE A 300 -20.47 -0.36 -1.84
N MET A 301 -21.70 -0.51 -2.31
CA MET A 301 -22.66 0.56 -2.46
C MET A 301 -23.77 0.39 -1.41
N PHE A 302 -24.00 1.45 -0.66
CA PHE A 302 -25.02 1.58 0.37
C PHE A 302 -25.92 2.77 0.00
N ASP A 303 -27.01 2.98 0.75
CA ASP A 303 -27.88 4.14 0.52
C ASP A 303 -27.18 5.46 0.82
N ASN A 304 -26.33 5.50 1.87
CA ASN A 304 -25.66 6.72 2.31
C ASN A 304 -24.20 6.89 1.84
N ARG A 305 -23.59 5.87 1.22
CA ARG A 305 -22.18 5.92 0.80
C ARG A 305 -21.79 4.86 -0.22
N ILE A 306 -20.63 5.07 -0.84
CA ILE A 306 -19.93 4.07 -1.66
C ILE A 306 -18.51 3.92 -1.12
N GLU A 307 -18.09 2.68 -0.86
CA GLU A 307 -16.78 2.32 -0.34
C GLU A 307 -15.94 1.62 -1.40
N PHE A 308 -14.70 2.07 -1.60
CA PHE A 308 -13.70 1.48 -2.48
C PHE A 308 -12.55 0.93 -1.63
N MET A 309 -12.40 -0.39 -1.57
CA MET A 309 -11.38 -1.06 -0.76
C MET A 309 -10.38 -1.75 -1.69
N SER A 310 -9.09 -1.42 -1.54
CA SER A 310 -8.00 -2.05 -2.31
C SER A 310 -7.02 -2.76 -1.38
N PRO A 311 -6.61 -4.01 -1.69
CA PRO A 311 -5.56 -4.71 -0.95
C PRO A 311 -4.22 -3.98 -0.99
N GLY A 312 -3.60 -3.79 0.16
CA GLY A 312 -2.34 -3.07 0.32
C GLY A 312 -2.46 -1.83 1.22
N LYS A 313 -1.33 -1.44 1.81
CA LYS A 313 -1.18 -0.20 2.58
C LYS A 313 -0.55 0.88 1.72
N LEU A 314 -0.68 2.13 2.14
CA LEU A 314 0.04 3.24 1.55
C LEU A 314 1.56 3.01 1.65
N PRO A 315 2.33 3.40 0.62
CA PRO A 315 3.78 3.40 0.69
C PRO A 315 4.28 4.25 1.86
N ASN A 316 5.40 3.85 2.45
CA ASN A 316 5.91 4.44 3.68
C ASN A 316 6.20 5.95 3.61
N THR A 317 6.31 6.50 2.39
CA THR A 317 6.58 7.92 2.11
C THR A 317 5.31 8.77 2.04
N VAL A 318 4.12 8.16 1.95
CA VAL A 318 2.83 8.81 1.74
C VAL A 318 1.97 8.70 3.00
N THR A 319 1.37 9.80 3.44
CA THR A 319 0.37 9.82 4.52
C THR A 319 -0.98 10.24 3.94
N ILE A 320 -2.07 9.90 4.66
CA ILE A 320 -3.44 10.29 4.25
C ILE A 320 -3.56 11.80 4.01
N ASP A 321 -2.95 12.63 4.87
CA ASP A 321 -2.97 14.09 4.68
C ASP A 321 -2.26 14.51 3.39
N LYS A 322 -1.15 13.86 3.04
CA LYS A 322 -0.39 14.15 1.83
C LYS A 322 -1.14 13.76 0.54
N LEU A 323 -2.01 12.75 0.59
CA LEU A 323 -2.85 12.36 -0.56
C LEU A 323 -3.78 13.50 -1.01
N ARG A 324 -4.30 14.29 -0.06
CA ARG A 324 -5.17 15.45 -0.35
C ARG A 324 -4.46 16.53 -1.16
N PHE A 325 -3.13 16.59 -1.07
CA PHE A 325 -2.29 17.53 -1.80
C PHE A 325 -1.69 16.94 -3.09
N GLY A 326 -2.08 15.71 -3.47
CA GLY A 326 -1.66 15.08 -4.71
C GLY A 326 -0.30 14.37 -4.65
N VAL A 327 0.25 14.14 -3.45
CA VAL A 327 1.47 13.34 -3.30
C VAL A 327 1.10 11.86 -3.38
N SER A 328 1.52 11.19 -4.44
CA SER A 328 1.36 9.74 -4.63
C SER A 328 2.70 9.06 -4.88
N TYR A 329 2.79 7.79 -4.49
CA TYR A 329 3.91 6.92 -4.82
C TYR A 329 3.33 5.60 -5.35
N SER A 330 3.81 5.14 -6.50
CA SER A 330 3.32 3.90 -7.09
C SER A 330 4.15 2.70 -6.66
N ILE A 331 3.48 1.67 -6.15
CA ILE A 331 4.08 0.35 -5.93
C ILE A 331 4.17 -0.48 -7.22
N ASN A 332 3.38 -0.11 -8.24
CA ASN A 332 3.32 -0.75 -9.56
C ASN A 332 3.67 0.27 -10.66
N PRO A 333 4.95 0.61 -10.87
CA PRO A 333 5.35 1.61 -11.84
C PRO A 333 5.03 1.24 -13.29
N VAL A 334 5.10 -0.05 -13.67
CA VAL A 334 4.77 -0.52 -15.02
C VAL A 334 3.26 -0.44 -15.26
N ILE A 335 2.45 -0.86 -14.28
CA ILE A 335 0.99 -0.71 -14.40
C ILE A 335 0.61 0.78 -14.49
N VAL A 336 1.21 1.64 -13.67
CA VAL A 336 0.97 3.10 -13.76
C VAL A 336 1.36 3.64 -15.12
N LYS A 337 2.55 3.30 -15.63
CA LYS A 337 3.01 3.69 -16.98
C LYS A 337 1.99 3.31 -18.05
N PHE A 338 1.51 2.07 -18.07
CA PHE A 338 0.52 1.64 -19.07
C PHE A 338 -0.84 2.33 -18.90
N MET A 339 -1.34 2.43 -17.67
CA MET A 339 -2.65 3.04 -17.40
C MET A 339 -2.63 4.55 -17.69
N GLU A 340 -1.51 5.23 -17.47
CA GLU A 340 -1.29 6.63 -17.85
C GLU A 340 -1.28 6.80 -19.38
N ASN A 341 -0.54 5.94 -20.08
CA ASN A 341 -0.48 5.94 -21.54
C ASN A 341 -1.85 5.66 -22.18
N LEU A 342 -2.67 4.83 -21.53
CA LEU A 342 -4.07 4.58 -21.88
C LEU A 342 -5.05 5.69 -21.43
N ARG A 343 -4.54 6.78 -20.85
CA ARG A 343 -5.30 7.95 -20.36
C ARG A 343 -6.29 7.63 -19.24
N TYR A 344 -6.00 6.60 -18.44
CA TYR A 344 -6.73 6.34 -17.19
C TYR A 344 -6.21 7.17 -16.02
N ILE A 345 -4.95 7.62 -16.07
CA ILE A 345 -4.29 8.39 -15.00
C ILE A 345 -3.73 9.71 -15.56
N ASP A 346 -3.85 10.79 -14.79
CA ASP A 346 -3.24 12.09 -15.08
C ASP A 346 -1.87 12.25 -14.39
N LYS A 347 -0.84 12.69 -15.13
CA LYS A 347 0.54 12.94 -14.65
C LYS A 347 0.69 13.98 -13.53
N LEU A 348 -0.36 14.75 -13.25
CA LEU A 348 -0.28 15.95 -12.41
C LEU A 348 -0.63 15.72 -10.93
N GLY A 349 -0.93 14.47 -10.53
CA GLY A 349 -1.33 14.15 -9.15
C GLY A 349 -2.66 14.81 -8.73
N ARG A 350 -3.49 15.22 -9.70
CA ARG A 350 -4.72 15.99 -9.47
C ARG A 350 -5.96 15.15 -9.21
N GLY A 351 -5.86 13.83 -9.38
CA GLY A 351 -7.00 12.91 -9.30
C GLY A 351 -7.71 12.91 -7.94
N LEU A 352 -7.02 12.50 -6.87
CA LEU A 352 -7.59 12.54 -5.51
C LEU A 352 -7.96 13.96 -5.03
N PRO A 353 -7.17 15.02 -5.31
CA PRO A 353 -7.61 16.39 -5.07
C PRO A 353 -8.92 16.74 -5.79
N MET A 354 -9.12 16.29 -7.03
CA MET A 354 -10.37 16.48 -7.78
C MET A 354 -11.54 15.77 -7.09
N VAL A 355 -11.35 14.54 -6.62
CA VAL A 355 -12.37 13.80 -5.86
C VAL A 355 -12.79 14.58 -4.61
N TYR A 356 -11.83 15.12 -3.85
CA TYR A 356 -12.11 15.93 -2.67
C TYR A 356 -12.85 17.22 -3.00
N GLN A 357 -12.47 17.91 -4.08
CA GLN A 357 -13.14 19.13 -4.53
C GLN A 357 -14.58 18.88 -4.98
N GLU A 358 -14.85 17.80 -5.71
CA GLU A 358 -16.22 17.46 -6.15
C GLU A 358 -17.11 17.08 -4.96
N ALA A 359 -16.59 16.33 -3.98
CA ALA A 359 -17.33 16.06 -2.75
C ALA A 359 -17.68 17.34 -1.98
N LYS A 360 -16.71 18.25 -1.83
CA LYS A 360 -16.93 19.52 -1.14
C LYS A 360 -17.98 20.41 -1.84
N LYS A 361 -18.01 20.43 -3.18
CA LYS A 361 -19.06 21.15 -3.94
C LYS A 361 -20.46 20.61 -3.66
N LEU A 362 -20.56 19.33 -3.32
CA LEU A 362 -21.80 18.65 -2.97
C LEU A 362 -22.13 18.73 -1.47
N GLY A 363 -21.29 19.43 -0.68
CA GLY A 363 -21.44 19.50 0.78
C GLY A 363 -21.17 18.17 1.49
N LYS A 364 -20.39 17.28 0.87
CA LYS A 364 -20.05 15.95 1.36
C LYS A 364 -18.54 15.85 1.64
N ASP A 365 -18.16 14.90 2.48
CA ASP A 365 -16.76 14.57 2.78
C ASP A 365 -16.34 13.25 2.14
N VAL A 366 -15.02 13.10 1.96
CA VAL A 366 -14.37 11.87 1.52
C VAL A 366 -13.45 11.38 2.64
N LEU A 367 -13.64 10.14 3.05
CA LEU A 367 -12.82 9.51 4.09
C LEU A 367 -11.80 8.58 3.44
N PHE A 368 -10.55 8.69 3.89
CA PHE A 368 -9.45 7.83 3.49
C PHE A 368 -8.97 7.11 4.75
N GLU A 369 -8.94 5.79 4.74
CA GLU A 369 -8.65 4.97 5.91
C GLU A 369 -7.71 3.81 5.54
N GLU A 370 -6.75 3.50 6.40
CA GLU A 370 -5.99 2.24 6.35
C GLU A 370 -6.59 1.28 7.39
N ILE A 371 -7.19 0.18 6.93
CA ILE A 371 -7.84 -0.82 7.78
C ILE A 371 -7.10 -2.14 7.62
N GLY A 372 -6.33 -2.53 8.64
CA GLY A 372 -5.54 -3.75 8.57
C GLY A 372 -4.54 -3.68 7.41
N GLU A 373 -4.71 -4.53 6.40
CA GLU A 373 -3.84 -4.61 5.21
C GLU A 373 -4.52 -4.06 3.94
N GLU A 374 -5.46 -3.14 4.11
CA GLU A 374 -6.27 -2.58 3.04
C GLU A 374 -6.38 -1.07 3.14
N PHE A 375 -6.46 -0.43 1.98
CA PHE A 375 -6.75 0.99 1.86
C PHE A 375 -8.21 1.15 1.44
N LYS A 376 -8.97 1.95 2.19
CA LYS A 376 -10.39 2.21 1.95
C LYS A 376 -10.62 3.69 1.68
N VAL A 377 -11.41 3.98 0.65
CA VAL A 377 -11.95 5.31 0.35
C VAL A 377 -13.47 5.27 0.43
N THR A 378 -14.07 6.16 1.23
CA THR A 378 -15.52 6.25 1.41
C THR A 378 -16.03 7.57 0.83
N LEU A 379 -16.94 7.48 -0.14
CA LEU A 379 -17.71 8.62 -0.68
C LEU A 379 -19.09 8.65 -0.05
N LEU A 380 -19.45 9.74 0.63
CA LEU A 380 -20.80 9.93 1.18
C LEU A 380 -21.77 10.38 0.08
N THR A 381 -22.87 9.66 -0.14
CA THR A 381 -23.88 9.95 -1.18
C THR A 381 -25.05 10.78 -0.67
#